data_AF-A0A973FKJ7-F1
#
_entry.id   AF-A0A973FKJ7-F1
#
_cell.length_a   1.000
_cell.length_b   1.000
_cell.length_c   1.000
_cell.angle_alpha   90.00
_cell.angle_beta   90.00
_cell.angle_gamma   90.00
#
_symmetry.space_group_name_H-M   'P 1'
#
loop_
_entity.id
_entity.type
_entity.pdbx_description
1 polymer ?
#
loop_
_entity_poly.entity_id
_entity_poly.type
_entity_poly.pdbx_seq_one_letter_code
_entity_poly.pdbx_strand_id
1 'polypeptide(L)'
;AVMAVVFGLFVGFVIYRSLTLRDLFELLIESAETSAVILVVIGLASVFAWATATLGIVDPITHGLVALGGGNSLAVLFILLIFLKIAGMFLDGISIFLIFCPLMIPIANEFGWDLVWFGVMMTYVIALGQFCPPMAVNLMVSCRLTGASMESTVRWVIWLLLFMGLGLVAMVFFPALVLWLPDVLGFM
;
A
#
# COMPACT_ATOMS: atom_id res chain seq x y z
N ALA A 1 15.39 9.61 3.11
CA ALA A 1 14.39 10.61 3.56
C ALA A 1 15.06 11.85 4.16
N VAL A 2 15.81 11.74 5.26
CA VAL A 2 16.40 12.90 5.99
C VAL A 2 17.23 13.84 5.09
N MET A 3 18.10 13.29 4.24
CA MET A 3 18.94 14.10 3.33
C MET A 3 18.14 14.89 2.28
N ALA A 4 17.04 14.33 1.77
CA ALA A 4 16.18 15.00 0.80
C ALA A 4 15.42 16.18 1.44
N VAL A 5 14.98 16.02 2.69
CA VAL A 5 14.28 17.07 3.44
C VAL A 5 15.22 18.24 3.72
N VAL A 6 16.44 17.97 4.22
CA VAL A 6 17.44 19.02 4.51
C VAL A 6 17.81 19.79 3.23
N PHE A 7 18.01 19.09 2.12
CA PHE A 7 18.31 19.73 0.85
C PHE A 7 17.13 20.54 0.30
N GLY A 8 15.90 20.01 0.39
CA GLY A 8 14.69 20.75 0.01
C GLY A 8 14.48 22.01 0.83
N LEU A 9 14.73 21.94 2.15
CA LEU A 9 14.68 23.08 3.06
C LEU A 9 15.70 24.15 2.67
N PHE A 10 16.94 23.73 2.38
CA PHE A 10 18.02 24.61 1.96
C PHE A 10 17.70 25.29 0.63
N VAL A 11 17.24 24.54 -0.37
CA VAL A 11 16.87 25.07 -1.68
C VAL A 11 15.70 26.06 -1.57
N GLY A 12 14.68 25.75 -0.76
CA GLY A 12 13.49 26.60 -0.59
C GLY A 12 13.77 27.90 0.17
N PHE A 13 14.63 27.88 1.20
CA PHE A 13 15.02 29.08 1.95
C PHE A 13 16.08 29.91 1.23
N VAL A 14 17.10 29.27 0.66
CA VAL A 14 18.32 29.96 0.19
C VAL A 14 18.27 30.28 -1.29
N ILE A 15 17.81 29.35 -2.14
CA ILE A 15 17.85 29.50 -3.59
C ILE A 15 16.57 30.16 -4.10
N TYR A 16 15.41 29.56 -3.81
CA TYR A 16 14.13 30.07 -4.30
C TYR A 16 13.54 31.19 -3.43
N ARG A 17 13.96 31.29 -2.16
CA ARG A 17 13.40 32.24 -1.17
C ARG A 17 11.86 32.24 -1.13
N SER A 18 11.25 31.12 -1.49
CA SER A 18 9.80 30.97 -1.60
C SER A 18 9.18 30.53 -0.27
N LEU A 19 9.99 30.04 0.66
CA LEU A 19 9.55 29.57 1.98
C LEU A 19 9.81 30.62 3.04
N THR A 20 8.76 30.98 3.77
CA THR A 20 8.83 31.75 5.00
C THR A 20 8.89 30.83 6.22
N LEU A 21 9.32 31.36 7.37
CA LEU A 21 9.29 30.63 8.65
C LEU A 21 7.87 30.16 9.03
N ARG A 22 6.84 30.83 8.50
CA ARG A 22 5.43 30.45 8.73
C ARG A 22 5.06 29.23 7.90
N ASP A 23 5.46 29.19 6.63
CA ASP A 23 5.25 28.03 5.76
C ASP A 23 5.98 26.80 6.30
N LEU A 24 7.17 26.97 6.87
CA LEU A 24 7.89 25.89 7.54
C LEU A 24 7.09 25.32 8.73
N PHE A 25 6.49 26.18 9.54
CA PHE A 25 5.70 25.75 10.69
C PHE A 25 4.42 25.02 10.23
N GLU A 26 3.77 25.51 9.18
CA GLU A 26 2.58 24.89 8.59
C GLU A 26 2.89 23.51 7.98
N LEU A 27 4.00 23.39 7.23
CA LEU A 27 4.48 22.11 6.70
C LEU A 27 4.82 21.10 7.81
N LEU A 28 5.39 21.56 8.92
CA LEU A 28 5.66 20.72 10.08
C LEU A 28 4.37 20.22 10.74
N ILE A 29 3.35 21.07 10.86
CA ILE A 29 2.04 20.69 11.39
C ILE A 29 1.38 19.65 10.49
N GLU A 30 1.33 19.88 9.17
CA GLU A 30 0.72 18.95 8.22
C GLU A 30 1.44 17.58 8.22
N SER A 31 2.77 17.60 8.27
CA SER A 31 3.58 16.37 8.39
C SER A 31 3.32 15.64 9.72
N ALA A 32 3.19 16.40 10.82
CA ALA A 32 2.92 15.85 12.14
C ALA A 32 1.50 15.27 12.24
N GLU A 33 0.50 15.93 11.66
CA GLU A 33 -0.88 15.45 11.59
C GLU A 33 -0.94 14.10 10.86
N THR A 34 -0.33 14.04 9.67
CA THR A 34 -0.28 12.81 8.88
C THR A 34 0.40 11.68 9.67
N SER A 35 1.53 11.98 10.31
CA SER A 35 2.27 11.01 11.13
C SER A 35 1.48 10.57 12.36
N ALA A 36 0.75 11.48 13.02
CA ALA A 36 -0.07 11.19 14.19
C ALA A 36 -1.22 10.24 13.84
N VAL A 37 -1.91 10.47 12.72
CA VAL A 37 -2.95 9.55 12.22
C VAL A 37 -2.37 8.15 12.00
N ILE A 38 -1.21 8.05 11.35
CA ILE A 38 -0.53 6.78 11.09
C ILE A 38 -0.20 6.06 12.41
N LEU A 39 0.40 6.77 13.37
CA LEU A 39 0.80 6.20 14.66
C LEU A 39 -0.40 5.75 15.51
N VAL A 40 -1.50 6.52 15.52
CA VAL A 40 -2.74 6.13 16.22
C VAL A 40 -3.34 4.87 15.62
N VAL A 41 -3.38 4.79 14.29
CA VAL A 41 -3.87 3.60 13.57
C VAL A 41 -3.01 2.38 13.89
N ILE A 42 -1.67 2.50 13.87
CA ILE A 42 -0.75 1.42 14.24
C ILE A 42 -0.89 1.04 15.74
N GLY A 43 -1.18 2.00 16.60
CA GLY A 43 -1.47 1.73 18.02
C GLY A 43 -2.72 0.87 18.18
N LEU A 44 -3.85 1.30 17.62
CA LEU A 44 -5.11 0.54 17.65
C LEU A 44 -5.00 -0.82 16.95
N ALA A 45 -4.23 -0.89 15.87
CA ALA A 45 -3.89 -2.09 15.15
C ALA A 45 -3.22 -3.15 16.01
N SER A 46 -2.22 -2.75 16.79
CA SER A 46 -1.49 -3.68 17.66
C SER A 46 -2.42 -4.28 18.71
N VAL A 47 -3.34 -3.47 19.26
CA VAL A 47 -4.39 -3.92 20.17
C VAL A 47 -5.39 -4.84 19.46
N PHE A 48 -5.78 -4.52 18.22
CA PHE A 48 -6.67 -5.35 17.41
C PHE A 48 -6.05 -6.70 17.05
N ALA A 49 -4.77 -6.72 16.67
CA ALA A 49 -4.03 -7.95 16.38
C ALA A 49 -3.93 -8.84 17.62
N TRP A 50 -3.63 -8.26 18.79
CA TRP A 50 -3.61 -9.00 20.05
C TRP A 50 -5.00 -9.49 20.47
N ALA A 51 -6.03 -8.67 20.34
CA ALA A 51 -7.40 -9.02 20.70
C ALA A 51 -7.95 -10.14 19.79
N THR A 52 -7.71 -10.06 18.47
CA THR A 52 -8.17 -11.08 17.53
C THR A 52 -7.44 -12.42 17.71
N ALA A 53 -6.13 -12.39 18.01
CA ALA A 53 -5.36 -13.56 18.40
C ALA A 53 -5.85 -14.19 19.71
N THR A 54 -6.27 -13.37 20.69
CA THR A 54 -6.77 -13.85 21.99
C THR A 54 -8.20 -14.39 21.92
N LEU A 55 -9.04 -13.77 21.09
CA LEU A 55 -10.45 -14.14 20.93
C LEU A 55 -10.65 -15.33 19.98
N GLY A 56 -9.61 -15.77 19.26
CA GLY A 56 -9.71 -16.84 18.26
C GLY A 56 -10.69 -16.50 17.13
N ILE A 57 -10.89 -15.21 16.84
CA ILE A 57 -11.81 -14.75 15.77
C ILE A 57 -11.21 -15.01 14.39
N VAL A 58 -9.87 -15.07 14.31
CA VAL A 58 -9.17 -15.25 13.04
C VAL A 58 -9.31 -16.70 12.56
N ASP A 59 -9.27 -17.70 13.45
CA ASP A 59 -9.44 -19.13 13.14
C ASP A 59 -10.70 -19.47 12.30
N PRO A 60 -11.93 -19.04 12.65
CA PRO A 60 -13.10 -19.32 11.81
C PRO A 60 -13.08 -18.56 10.47
N ILE A 61 -12.43 -17.39 10.41
CA ILE A 61 -12.31 -16.59 9.19
C ILE A 61 -11.31 -17.24 8.23
N THR A 62 -10.14 -17.66 8.71
CA THR A 62 -9.17 -18.46 7.96
C THR A 62 -9.77 -19.80 7.56
N HIS A 63 -10.47 -20.52 8.43
CA HIS A 63 -11.17 -21.75 8.05
C HIS A 63 -12.23 -21.52 6.95
N GLY A 64 -12.99 -20.43 7.02
CA GLY A 64 -13.93 -20.04 5.96
C GLY A 64 -13.23 -19.68 4.65
N LEU A 65 -12.12 -18.95 4.71
CA LEU A 65 -11.28 -18.61 3.56
C LEU A 65 -10.62 -19.85 2.95
N VAL A 66 -10.13 -20.78 3.76
CA VAL A 66 -9.53 -22.04 3.33
C VAL A 66 -10.58 -22.96 2.71
N ALA A 67 -11.82 -22.97 3.24
CA ALA A 67 -12.94 -23.69 2.64
C ALA A 67 -13.34 -23.11 1.28
N LEU A 68 -13.35 -21.79 1.14
CA LEU A 68 -13.57 -21.10 -0.15
C LEU A 68 -12.40 -21.28 -1.13
N GLY A 69 -11.17 -21.33 -0.61
CA GLY A 69 -9.93 -21.52 -1.38
C GLY A 69 -9.56 -22.98 -1.64
N GLY A 70 -10.40 -23.94 -1.25
CA GLY A 70 -10.19 -25.36 -1.49
C GLY A 70 -8.97 -25.97 -0.80
N GLY A 71 -8.51 -25.40 0.32
CA GLY A 71 -7.36 -25.92 1.08
C GLY A 71 -5.99 -25.33 0.70
N ASN A 72 -5.90 -24.46 -0.30
CA ASN A 72 -4.62 -23.95 -0.81
C ASN A 72 -4.34 -22.51 -0.35
N SER A 73 -3.20 -22.29 0.33
CA SER A 73 -2.79 -20.96 0.83
C SER A 73 -2.69 -19.92 -0.29
N LEU A 74 -2.26 -20.32 -1.49
CA LEU A 74 -2.19 -19.45 -2.66
C LEU A 74 -3.57 -18.98 -3.14
N ALA A 75 -4.61 -19.80 -3.00
CA ALA A 75 -5.97 -19.43 -3.40
C ALA A 75 -6.55 -18.36 -2.45
N VAL A 76 -6.31 -18.52 -1.14
CA VAL A 76 -6.69 -17.53 -0.12
C VAL A 76 -5.99 -16.20 -0.38
N LEU A 77 -4.69 -16.23 -0.66
CA LEU A 77 -3.93 -15.04 -1.05
C LEU A 77 -4.55 -14.34 -2.27
N PHE A 78 -4.88 -15.09 -3.33
CA PHE A 78 -5.49 -14.52 -4.53
C PHE A 78 -6.83 -13.85 -4.26
N ILE A 79 -7.69 -14.48 -3.45
CA ILE A 79 -8.98 -13.89 -3.03
C ILE A 79 -8.75 -12.56 -2.31
N LEU A 80 -7.77 -12.54 -1.39
CA LEU A 80 -7.44 -11.37 -0.60
C LEU A 80 -6.85 -10.24 -1.46
N LEU A 81 -5.95 -10.56 -2.38
CA LEU A 81 -5.40 -9.59 -3.34
C LEU A 81 -6.48 -9.03 -4.29
N ILE A 82 -7.41 -9.86 -4.76
CA ILE A 82 -8.54 -9.38 -5.58
C ILE A 82 -9.44 -8.44 -4.77
N PHE A 83 -9.74 -8.81 -3.52
CA PHE A 83 -10.52 -7.98 -2.62
C PHE A 83 -9.83 -6.63 -2.37
N LEU A 84 -8.53 -6.62 -2.05
CA LEU A 84 -7.75 -5.38 -1.89
C LEU A 84 -7.69 -4.55 -3.17
N LYS A 85 -7.59 -5.20 -4.34
CA LYS A 85 -7.63 -4.50 -5.64
C LYS A 85 -8.94 -3.74 -5.80
N ILE A 86 -10.07 -4.41 -5.54
CA ILE A 86 -11.40 -3.80 -5.65
C ILE A 86 -11.54 -2.67 -4.64
N ALA A 87 -11.15 -2.88 -3.39
CA ALA A 87 -11.19 -1.83 -2.37
C ALA A 87 -10.30 -0.62 -2.74
N GLY A 88 -9.11 -0.87 -3.29
CA GLY A 88 -8.17 0.15 -3.76
C GLY A 88 -8.64 0.90 -5.02
N MET A 89 -9.67 0.39 -5.70
CA MET A 89 -10.34 1.12 -6.77
C MET A 89 -11.30 2.18 -6.23
N PHE A 90 -11.77 2.10 -4.98
CA PHE A 90 -12.71 3.07 -4.38
C PHE A 90 -12.06 4.02 -3.38
N LEU A 91 -11.05 3.54 -2.65
CA LEU A 91 -10.39 4.26 -1.58
C LEU A 91 -9.03 4.79 -2.00
N ASP A 92 -8.60 5.89 -1.38
CA ASP A 92 -7.23 6.38 -1.53
C ASP A 92 -6.20 5.39 -0.94
N GLY A 93 -5.02 5.32 -1.56
CA GLY A 93 -3.96 4.37 -1.25
C GLY A 93 -3.43 4.50 0.18
N ILE A 94 -3.37 5.71 0.72
CA ILE A 94 -2.93 5.93 2.10
C ILE A 94 -4.03 5.45 3.05
N SER A 95 -5.28 5.86 2.81
CA SER A 95 -6.43 5.49 3.64
C SER A 95 -6.63 3.97 3.71
N ILE A 96 -6.57 3.28 2.58
CA ILE A 96 -6.74 1.81 2.55
C ILE A 96 -5.58 1.11 3.24
N PHE A 97 -4.33 1.57 3.04
CA PHE A 97 -3.18 0.97 3.69
C PHE A 97 -3.26 1.11 5.20
N LEU A 98 -3.66 2.27 5.71
CA LEU A 98 -3.84 2.49 7.14
C LEU A 98 -4.92 1.58 7.76
N ILE A 99 -6.03 1.36 7.06
CA ILE A 99 -7.12 0.54 7.60
C ILE A 99 -6.83 -0.97 7.46
N PHE A 100 -6.31 -1.40 6.30
CA PHE A 100 -6.19 -2.82 5.97
C PHE A 100 -4.88 -3.45 6.39
N CYS A 101 -3.76 -2.72 6.38
CA CYS A 101 -2.48 -3.24 6.89
C CYS A 101 -2.66 -3.89 8.28
N PRO A 102 -3.24 -3.22 9.28
CA PRO A 102 -3.36 -3.80 10.61
C PRO A 102 -4.36 -4.95 10.72
N LEU A 103 -5.39 -4.95 9.88
CA LEU A 103 -6.38 -6.01 9.84
C LEU A 103 -5.83 -7.28 9.17
N MET A 104 -4.86 -7.13 8.26
CA MET A 104 -4.28 -8.23 7.51
C MET A 104 -3.04 -8.85 8.16
N ILE A 105 -2.35 -8.13 9.05
CA ILE A 105 -1.24 -8.67 9.86
C ILE A 105 -1.61 -9.97 10.60
N PRO A 106 -2.73 -10.07 11.34
CA PRO A 106 -3.07 -11.31 12.06
C PRO A 106 -3.33 -12.48 11.10
N ILE A 107 -3.98 -12.21 9.96
CA ILE A 107 -4.25 -13.21 8.92
C ILE A 107 -2.93 -13.72 8.31
N ALA A 108 -2.01 -12.81 7.97
CA ALA A 108 -0.71 -13.17 7.41
C ALA A 108 0.13 -14.03 8.37
N ASN A 109 0.10 -13.71 9.67
CA ASN A 109 0.79 -14.50 10.70
C ASN A 109 0.19 -15.90 10.87
N GLU A 110 -1.13 -16.03 10.80
CA GLU A 110 -1.80 -17.34 10.93
C GLU A 110 -1.48 -18.27 9.75
N PHE A 111 -1.35 -17.72 8.54
CA PHE A 111 -0.88 -18.47 7.36
C PHE A 111 0.65 -18.64 7.30
N GLY A 112 1.40 -18.07 8.25
CA GLY A 112 2.87 -18.11 8.27
C GLY A 112 3.52 -17.37 7.09
N TRP A 113 2.86 -16.34 6.55
CA TRP A 113 3.42 -15.53 5.47
C TRP A 113 4.41 -14.50 6.02
N ASP A 114 5.47 -14.26 5.25
CA ASP A 114 6.39 -13.17 5.53
C ASP A 114 5.68 -11.82 5.39
N LEU A 115 5.76 -11.00 6.45
CA LEU A 115 5.06 -9.71 6.51
C LEU A 115 5.61 -8.70 5.50
N VAL A 116 6.91 -8.77 5.17
CA VAL A 116 7.53 -7.86 4.19
C VAL A 116 7.03 -8.20 2.79
N TRP A 117 7.06 -9.48 2.41
CA TRP A 117 6.53 -9.94 1.14
C TRP A 117 5.04 -9.60 1.00
N PHE A 118 4.25 -9.87 2.04
CA PHE A 118 2.82 -9.57 2.02
C PHE A 118 2.52 -8.06 1.97
N GLY A 119 3.29 -7.25 2.70
CA GLY A 119 3.18 -5.79 2.66
C GLY A 119 3.48 -5.22 1.28
N VAL A 120 4.55 -5.69 0.63
CA VAL A 120 4.90 -5.29 -0.75
C VAL A 120 3.79 -5.68 -1.73
N MET A 121 3.27 -6.90 -1.61
CA MET A 121 2.15 -7.38 -2.43
C MET A 121 0.89 -6.52 -2.25
N MET A 122 0.56 -6.18 -1.00
CA MET A 122 -0.54 -5.28 -0.67
C MET A 122 -0.36 -3.91 -1.33
N THR A 123 0.80 -3.27 -1.13
CA THR A 123 1.09 -1.96 -1.73
C THR A 123 1.00 -2.01 -3.26
N TYR A 124 1.52 -3.08 -3.87
CA TYR A 124 1.50 -3.26 -5.31
C TYR A 124 0.09 -3.39 -5.88
N VAL A 125 -0.77 -4.17 -5.20
CA VAL A 125 -2.17 -4.36 -5.58
C VAL A 125 -3.00 -3.09 -5.39
N ILE A 126 -2.76 -2.34 -4.31
CA ILE A 126 -3.42 -1.06 -4.08
C ILE A 126 -3.03 -0.07 -5.18
N ALA A 127 -1.74 0.02 -5.51
CA ALA A 127 -1.26 0.86 -6.61
C ALA A 127 -1.93 0.47 -7.94
N LEU A 128 -2.00 -0.84 -8.25
CA LEU A 128 -2.76 -1.36 -9.40
C LEU A 128 -4.23 -0.92 -9.39
N GLY A 129 -4.90 -0.96 -8.23
CA GLY A 129 -6.28 -0.52 -8.06
C GLY A 129 -6.48 0.96 -8.38
N GLN A 130 -5.54 1.82 -7.96
CA GLN A 130 -5.60 3.27 -8.19
C GLN A 130 -5.38 3.69 -9.66
N PHE A 131 -4.78 2.84 -10.48
CA PHE A 131 -4.68 3.04 -11.93
C PHE A 131 -5.88 2.50 -12.71
N CYS A 132 -6.73 1.69 -12.08
CA CYS A 132 -7.88 1.08 -12.74
C CYS A 132 -9.00 2.13 -12.97
N PRO A 133 -9.70 2.12 -14.13
CA PRO A 133 -10.62 3.18 -14.56
C PRO A 133 -11.78 3.64 -13.64
N PRO A 134 -12.40 2.82 -12.75
CA PRO A 134 -13.66 3.23 -12.13
C PRO A 134 -13.56 4.45 -11.20
N MET A 135 -12.40 4.69 -10.58
CA MET A 135 -12.12 5.96 -9.89
C MET A 135 -10.77 6.54 -10.29
N ALA A 136 -9.81 5.70 -10.68
CA ALA A 136 -8.56 6.03 -11.38
C ALA A 136 -7.85 7.29 -10.86
N VAL A 137 -7.78 7.48 -9.54
CA VAL A 137 -7.40 8.77 -8.94
C VAL A 137 -6.01 9.23 -9.43
N ASN A 138 -5.04 8.31 -9.48
CA ASN A 138 -3.70 8.61 -9.99
C ASN A 138 -3.67 8.92 -11.49
N LEU A 139 -4.52 8.25 -12.27
CA LEU A 139 -4.63 8.51 -13.70
C LEU A 139 -5.32 9.86 -13.98
N MET A 140 -6.35 10.20 -13.20
CA MET A 140 -7.07 11.46 -13.27
C MET A 140 -6.17 12.64 -12.93
N VAL A 141 -5.37 12.53 -11.87
CA VAL A 141 -4.36 13.54 -11.51
C VAL A 141 -3.30 13.68 -12.61
N SER A 142 -2.82 12.56 -13.15
CA SER A 142 -1.83 12.57 -14.25
C SER A 142 -2.36 13.24 -15.51
N CYS A 143 -3.61 12.95 -15.92
CA CYS A 143 -4.24 13.59 -17.08
C CYS A 143 -4.49 15.09 -16.84
N ARG A 144 -4.84 15.50 -15.61
CA ARG A 144 -4.99 16.91 -15.23
C ARG A 144 -3.67 17.67 -15.32
N LEU A 145 -2.55 17.06 -14.95
CA LEU A 145 -1.22 17.67 -15.03
C LEU A 145 -0.71 17.78 -16.47
N THR A 146 -1.00 16.80 -17.33
CA THR A 146 -0.53 16.78 -18.73
C THR A 146 -1.50 17.43 -19.73
N GLY A 147 -2.74 17.71 -19.33
CA GLY A 147 -3.79 18.24 -20.21
C GLY A 147 -4.30 17.24 -21.26
N ALA A 148 -3.91 15.97 -21.16
CA ALA A 148 -4.34 14.91 -22.07
C ALA A 148 -5.76 14.41 -21.73
N SER A 149 -6.54 14.03 -22.74
CA SER A 149 -7.86 13.45 -22.53
C SER A 149 -7.76 12.04 -21.95
N MET A 150 -8.60 11.73 -20.96
CA MET A 150 -8.66 10.41 -20.30
C MET A 150 -8.77 9.27 -21.31
N GLU A 151 -9.57 9.44 -22.37
CA GLU A 151 -9.76 8.44 -23.43
C GLU A 151 -8.47 8.10 -24.18
N SER A 152 -7.60 9.09 -24.43
CA SER A 152 -6.33 8.87 -25.11
C SER A 152 -5.32 8.11 -24.22
N THR A 153 -5.34 8.37 -22.91
CA THR A 153 -4.42 7.79 -21.93
C THR A 153 -4.85 6.38 -21.51
N VAL A 154 -6.16 6.09 -21.45
CA VAL A 154 -6.69 4.77 -21.03
C VAL A 154 -6.13 3.63 -21.88
N ARG A 155 -5.94 3.82 -23.19
CA ARG A 155 -5.33 2.81 -24.06
C ARG A 155 -3.90 2.45 -23.64
N TRP A 156 -3.12 3.42 -23.19
CA TRP A 156 -1.75 3.20 -22.70
C TRP A 156 -1.73 2.63 -21.28
N VAL A 157 -2.71 3.01 -20.46
CA VAL A 157 -2.87 2.48 -19.09
C VAL A 157 -3.18 0.99 -19.11
N ILE A 158 -3.90 0.48 -20.11
CA ILE A 158 -4.13 -0.96 -20.24
C ILE A 158 -2.81 -1.73 -20.35
N TRP A 159 -1.84 -1.22 -21.12
CA TRP A 159 -0.51 -1.82 -21.19
C TRP A 159 0.23 -1.74 -19.86
N LEU A 160 0.17 -0.59 -19.18
CA LEU A 160 0.73 -0.44 -17.83
C LEU A 160 0.13 -1.45 -16.85
N LEU A 161 -1.20 -1.58 -16.81
CA LEU A 161 -1.93 -2.51 -15.96
C LEU A 161 -1.57 -3.97 -16.28
N LEU A 162 -1.31 -4.28 -17.55
CA LEU A 162 -0.90 -5.61 -17.98
C LEU A 162 0.53 -5.93 -17.51
N PHE A 163 1.48 -5.02 -17.68
CA PHE A 163 2.84 -5.19 -17.16
C PHE A 163 2.87 -5.24 -15.65
N MET A 164 2.08 -4.41 -14.97
CA MET A 164 1.97 -4.47 -13.52
C MET A 164 1.31 -5.78 -13.08
N GLY A 165 0.25 -6.23 -13.75
CA GLY A 165 -0.36 -7.53 -13.48
C GLY A 165 0.62 -8.70 -13.64
N LEU A 166 1.47 -8.68 -14.67
CA LEU A 166 2.54 -9.66 -14.84
C LEU A 166 3.57 -9.58 -13.71
N GLY A 167 3.92 -8.36 -13.27
CA GLY A 167 4.78 -8.15 -12.11
C GLY A 167 4.20 -8.76 -10.83
N LEU A 168 2.90 -8.60 -10.59
CA LEU A 168 2.19 -9.22 -9.47
C LEU A 168 2.29 -10.74 -9.54
N VAL A 169 2.01 -11.34 -10.70
CA VAL A 169 2.13 -12.81 -10.89
C VAL A 169 3.57 -13.27 -10.64
N ALA A 170 4.56 -12.53 -11.15
CA ALA A 170 5.96 -12.83 -10.89
C ALA A 170 6.31 -12.77 -9.39
N MET A 171 5.81 -11.77 -8.65
CA MET A 171 6.02 -11.65 -7.20
C MET A 171 5.31 -12.76 -6.39
N VAL A 172 4.17 -13.28 -6.87
CA VAL A 172 3.48 -14.44 -6.26
C VAL A 172 4.31 -15.71 -6.40
N PHE A 173 4.83 -15.99 -7.60
CA PHE A 173 5.55 -17.23 -7.89
C PHE A 173 7.04 -17.20 -7.51
N PHE A 174 7.64 -16.01 -7.48
CA PHE A 174 9.04 -15.78 -7.11
C PHE A 174 9.13 -14.79 -5.95
N PRO A 175 8.80 -15.21 -4.71
CA PRO A 175 8.94 -14.34 -3.53
C PRO A 175 10.39 -13.88 -3.32
N ALA A 176 11.38 -14.62 -3.82
CA ALA A 176 12.78 -14.22 -3.84
C ALA A 176 13.04 -12.90 -4.57
N LEU A 177 12.24 -12.49 -5.56
CA LEU A 177 12.39 -11.16 -6.19
C LEU A 177 12.12 -10.01 -5.22
N VAL A 178 11.23 -10.25 -4.24
CA VAL A 178 10.86 -9.28 -3.23
C VAL A 178 11.76 -9.38 -2.00
N LEU A 179 12.15 -10.60 -1.62
CA LEU A 179 12.92 -10.91 -0.42
C LEU A 179 14.44 -10.78 -0.60
N TRP A 180 14.94 -10.87 -1.84
CA TRP A 180 16.38 -10.76 -2.13
C TRP A 180 16.96 -9.40 -1.74
N LEU A 181 16.22 -8.31 -1.97
CA LEU A 181 16.71 -6.98 -1.62
C LEU A 181 16.72 -6.72 -0.10
N PRO A 182 15.66 -7.07 0.68
CA PRO A 182 15.70 -7.04 2.14
C PRO A 182 16.78 -7.93 2.76
N ASP A 183 17.01 -9.13 2.24
CA ASP A 183 18.07 -10.05 2.71
C ASP A 183 19.47 -9.46 2.50
N VAL A 184 19.73 -8.90 1.31
CA VAL A 184 21.03 -8.28 1.00
C VAL A 184 21.27 -7.01 1.84
N LEU A 185 20.20 -6.31 2.23
CA LEU A 185 20.26 -5.13 3.08
C LEU A 185 20.24 -5.45 4.59
N GLY A 186 20.06 -6.72 4.98
CA GLY A 186 20.07 -7.17 6.38
C GLY A 186 18.86 -6.75 7.21
N PHE A 187 17.68 -6.60 6.58
CA PHE A 187 16.43 -6.24 7.26
C PHE A 187 15.61 -7.46 7.74
N MET A 188 16.11 -8.68 7.49
CA MET A 188 15.61 -9.97 8.02
C MET A 188 16.67 -10.60 8.92
#